data_AF-A0A7K0U3S6-F1
#
_entry.id   AF-A0A7K0U3S6-F1
#
_cell.length_a   1.000
_cell.length_b   1.000
_cell.length_c   1.000
_cell.angle_alpha   90.00
_cell.angle_beta   90.00
_cell.angle_gamma   90.00
#
_symmetry.space_group_name_H-M   'P 1'
#
loop_
_entity.id
_entity.type
_entity.pdbx_description
1 polymer ?
#
loop_
_entity_poly.entity_id
_entity_poly.type
_entity_poly.pdbx_seq_one_letter_code
_entity_poly.pdbx_strand_id
1 'polypeptide(L)'
;MRLSEIWTYPVKSMIGFTTPSALLGETGIVGDRRWALRDAANGGLRTGKKVSALMQCAATTDGPDSPAARIVLPDGTVTSTDAPDINARLSAVAGFPVRLDGRPAPGSEPRRREAPPAGSDPLSEIREVMGRIGSEPLPDFSVFPADVLEFEGPLSGYYDAL
;
A
#
# COMPACT_ATOMS: atom_id res chain seq x y z
N MET A 1 -21.06 10.80 22.93
CA MET A 1 -19.83 10.71 22.10
C MET A 1 -19.96 11.71 20.96
N ARG A 2 -18.92 12.50 20.67
CA ARG A 2 -18.91 13.52 19.60
C ARG A 2 -17.74 13.26 18.66
N LEU A 3 -17.98 13.31 17.35
CA LEU A 3 -16.93 13.20 16.33
C LEU A 3 -16.03 14.44 16.39
N SER A 4 -14.70 14.23 16.50
CA SER A 4 -13.72 15.32 16.50
C SER A 4 -13.27 15.67 15.09
N GLU A 5 -12.85 14.68 14.31
CA GLU A 5 -12.26 14.87 12.98
C GLU A 5 -12.57 13.68 12.06
N ILE A 6 -12.54 13.92 10.76
CA ILE A 6 -12.61 12.90 9.72
C ILE A 6 -11.34 12.98 8.90
N TRP A 7 -10.62 11.88 8.81
CA TRP A 7 -9.37 11.77 8.07
C TRP A 7 -9.54 10.88 6.84
N THR A 8 -9.02 11.33 5.70
CA THR A 8 -9.02 10.61 4.43
C THR A 8 -7.59 10.44 3.93
N TYR A 9 -7.30 9.29 3.33
CA TYR A 9 -5.98 8.87 2.89
C TYR A 9 -6.07 8.37 1.45
N PRO A 10 -6.04 9.28 0.46
CA PRO A 10 -6.27 8.92 -0.94
C PRO A 10 -5.26 7.87 -1.45
N VAL A 11 -4.00 8.00 -1.04
CA VAL A 11 -2.90 7.10 -1.45
C VAL A 11 -2.39 6.31 -0.25
N LYS A 12 -2.31 4.98 -0.37
CA LYS A 12 -1.85 4.09 0.70
C LYS A 12 -0.44 4.48 1.19
N SER A 13 -0.27 4.54 2.51
CA SER A 13 0.97 4.88 3.21
C SER A 13 1.43 6.35 3.13
N MET A 14 0.66 7.23 2.47
CA MET A 14 0.91 8.68 2.48
C MET A 14 0.11 9.36 3.59
N ILE A 15 0.56 10.55 4.00
CA ILE A 15 -0.15 11.42 4.94
C ILE A 15 -1.47 11.86 4.30
N GLY A 16 -2.57 11.65 5.02
CA GLY A 16 -3.91 12.05 4.61
C GLY A 16 -4.23 13.51 4.93
N PHE A 17 -5.50 13.86 4.84
CA PHE A 17 -6.02 15.18 5.20
C PHE A 17 -7.34 15.10 5.93
N THR A 18 -7.70 16.17 6.61
CA THR A 18 -8.99 16.28 7.31
C THR A 18 -10.06 16.87 6.40
N THR A 19 -11.29 16.37 6.50
CA THR A 19 -12.47 16.89 5.81
C THR A 19 -13.61 17.17 6.80
N PRO A 20 -14.45 18.20 6.60
CA PRO A 20 -15.62 18.46 7.46
C PRO A 20 -16.73 17.41 7.31
N SER A 21 -16.74 16.67 6.21
CA SER A 21 -17.73 15.62 5.93
C SER A 21 -17.16 14.57 4.98
N ALA A 22 -17.66 13.34 5.08
CA ALA A 22 -17.31 12.25 4.18
C ALA A 22 -18.54 11.42 3.82
N LEU A 23 -18.55 10.88 2.60
CA LEU A 23 -19.54 9.89 2.18
C LEU A 23 -19.06 8.50 2.59
N LEU A 24 -19.92 7.71 3.22
CA LEU A 24 -19.66 6.31 3.57
C LEU A 24 -20.28 5.40 2.52
N GLY A 25 -19.46 4.52 1.95
CA GLY A 25 -19.89 3.40 1.13
C GLY A 25 -19.69 2.06 1.84
N GLU A 26 -19.96 0.97 1.13
CA GLU A 26 -19.89 -0.40 1.68
C GLU A 26 -18.49 -0.80 2.19
N THR A 27 -17.44 -0.16 1.68
CA THR A 27 -16.03 -0.48 2.01
C THR A 27 -15.31 0.65 2.75
N GLY A 28 -16.06 1.60 3.32
CA GLY A 28 -15.51 2.74 4.06
C GLY A 28 -15.79 4.09 3.40
N ILE A 29 -14.92 5.08 3.65
CA ILE A 29 -15.09 6.43 3.09
C ILE A 29 -14.89 6.38 1.56
N VAL A 30 -15.81 6.98 0.81
CA VAL A 30 -15.70 7.10 -0.65
C VAL A 30 -14.53 8.03 -1.01
N GLY A 31 -13.69 7.62 -1.96
CA GLY A 31 -12.49 8.38 -2.36
C GLY A 31 -11.23 8.00 -1.58
N ASP A 32 -11.37 7.17 -0.55
CA ASP A 32 -10.30 6.78 0.35
C ASP A 32 -9.54 5.53 -0.16
N ARG A 33 -8.22 5.48 0.08
CA ARG A 33 -7.30 4.42 -0.39
C ARG A 33 -7.51 4.02 -1.87
N ARG A 34 -7.71 5.00 -2.76
CA ARG A 34 -7.94 4.74 -4.19
C ARG A 34 -6.66 4.46 -4.97
N TRP A 35 -5.49 4.72 -4.41
CA TRP A 35 -4.22 4.40 -5.05
C TRP A 35 -3.26 3.73 -4.10
N ALA A 36 -2.39 2.88 -4.64
CA ALA A 36 -1.27 2.31 -3.93
C ALA A 36 -0.07 2.15 -4.86
N LEU A 37 1.12 2.13 -4.26
CA LEU A 37 2.35 1.86 -5.00
C LEU A 37 2.57 0.35 -5.12
N ARG A 38 3.04 -0.05 -6.29
CA ARG A 38 3.49 -1.40 -6.59
C ARG A 38 4.91 -1.40 -7.12
N ASP A 39 5.61 -2.49 -6.88
CA ASP A 39 6.88 -2.77 -7.52
C ASP A 39 6.70 -2.86 -9.04
N ALA A 40 7.56 -2.19 -9.80
CA ALA A 40 7.45 -2.18 -11.26
C ALA A 40 7.82 -3.52 -11.91
N ALA A 41 8.64 -4.36 -11.25
CA ALA A 41 9.11 -5.63 -11.78
C ALA A 41 8.19 -6.79 -11.45
N ASN A 42 7.71 -6.89 -10.20
CA ASN A 42 6.91 -8.04 -9.75
C ASN A 42 5.45 -7.70 -9.40
N GLY A 43 5.04 -6.43 -9.46
CA GLY A 43 3.66 -6.00 -9.17
C GLY A 43 3.27 -6.04 -7.68
N GLY A 44 4.24 -6.33 -6.82
CA GLY A 44 4.07 -6.44 -5.38
C GLY A 44 3.69 -5.13 -4.71
N LEU A 45 2.82 -5.18 -3.69
CA LEU A 45 2.36 -3.98 -2.99
C LEU A 45 3.47 -3.38 -2.13
N ARG A 46 3.78 -2.10 -2.34
CA ARG A 46 4.77 -1.36 -1.55
C ARG A 46 4.09 -0.56 -0.45
N THR A 47 4.30 -0.99 0.79
CA THR A 47 3.74 -0.37 2.00
C THR A 47 4.76 0.58 2.66
N GLY A 48 4.28 1.46 3.53
CA GLY A 48 5.15 2.36 4.31
C GLY A 48 6.20 1.63 5.17
N LYS A 49 5.96 0.37 5.53
CA LYS A 49 6.96 -0.47 6.22
C LYS A 49 8.17 -0.77 5.34
N LYS A 50 7.94 -1.06 4.05
CA LYS A 50 8.99 -1.33 3.06
C LYS A 50 9.56 -0.02 2.48
N VAL A 51 8.75 1.04 2.41
CA VAL A 51 9.11 2.35 1.83
C VAL A 51 8.69 3.47 2.78
N SER A 52 9.49 3.70 3.83
CA SER A 52 9.18 4.70 4.86
C SER A 52 9.07 6.13 4.33
N ALA A 53 9.76 6.44 3.22
CA ALA A 53 9.69 7.74 2.55
C ALA A 53 8.26 8.12 2.11
N LEU A 54 7.38 7.14 1.87
CA LEU A 54 5.98 7.41 1.52
C LEU A 54 5.22 8.10 2.65
N MET A 55 5.60 7.82 3.90
CA MET A 55 5.00 8.47 5.08
C MET A 55 5.42 9.93 5.25
N GLN A 56 6.28 10.44 4.37
CA GLN A 56 6.67 11.84 4.27
C GLN A 56 5.99 12.54 3.08
N CYS A 57 5.31 11.78 2.21
CA CYS A 57 4.45 12.34 1.17
C CYS A 57 3.06 12.62 1.75
N ALA A 58 2.41 13.70 1.30
CA ALA A 58 1.02 14.00 1.65
C ALA A 58 0.12 13.98 0.42
N ALA A 59 -1.07 13.40 0.53
CA ALA A 59 -2.02 13.28 -0.56
C ALA A 59 -3.37 13.90 -0.21
N THR A 60 -3.92 14.72 -1.11
CA THR A 60 -5.23 15.36 -0.96
C THR A 60 -6.08 15.21 -2.21
N THR A 61 -7.40 15.21 -2.06
CA THR A 61 -8.36 15.25 -3.18
C THR A 61 -9.33 16.40 -2.99
N ASP A 62 -9.88 16.93 -4.09
CA ASP A 62 -10.88 18.01 -4.04
C ASP A 62 -12.29 17.49 -3.70
N GLY A 63 -12.45 16.17 -3.55
CA GLY A 63 -13.71 15.51 -3.24
C GLY A 63 -13.63 13.99 -3.40
N PRO A 64 -14.72 13.26 -3.05
CA PRO A 64 -14.77 11.80 -3.11
C PRO A 64 -14.60 11.26 -4.54
N ASP A 65 -15.13 11.99 -5.53
CA ASP A 65 -15.12 11.60 -6.95
C ASP A 65 -13.98 12.25 -7.75
N SER A 66 -13.07 12.98 -7.09
CA SER A 66 -11.96 13.64 -7.77
C SER A 66 -11.17 12.60 -8.58
N PRO A 67 -10.87 12.80 -9.88
CA PRO A 67 -10.24 11.77 -10.71
C PRO A 67 -8.78 11.52 -10.34
N ALA A 68 -8.14 12.45 -9.64
CA ALA A 68 -6.74 12.42 -9.26
C ALA A 68 -6.55 12.94 -7.82
N ALA A 69 -5.44 12.59 -7.19
CA ALA A 69 -5.00 13.21 -5.94
C ALA A 69 -3.79 14.11 -6.20
N ARG A 70 -3.76 15.26 -5.54
CA ARG A 70 -2.56 16.09 -5.42
C ARG A 70 -1.62 15.43 -4.41
N ILE A 71 -0.34 15.33 -4.76
CA ILE A 71 0.70 14.77 -3.89
C ILE A 71 1.76 15.84 -3.63
N VAL A 72 2.09 16.06 -2.36
CA VAL A 72 3.27 16.79 -1.91
C VAL A 72 4.36 15.76 -1.60
N LEU A 73 5.50 15.87 -2.28
CA LEU A 73 6.67 15.00 -2.10
C LEU A 73 7.53 15.48 -0.92
N PRO A 74 8.50 14.68 -0.43
CA PRO A 74 9.30 15.04 0.74
C PRO A 74 10.17 16.29 0.55
N ASP A 75 10.51 16.63 -0.70
CA ASP A 75 11.24 17.85 -1.07
C ASP A 75 10.33 19.10 -1.17
N GLY A 76 9.03 18.94 -0.90
CA GLY A 76 8.02 19.98 -1.04
C GLY A 76 7.46 20.14 -2.46
N THR A 77 7.98 19.41 -3.45
CA THR A 77 7.47 19.44 -4.82
C THR A 77 6.04 18.91 -4.86
N VAL A 78 5.17 19.60 -5.62
CA VAL A 78 3.78 19.20 -5.79
C VAL A 78 3.59 18.52 -7.15
N THR A 79 2.93 17.38 -7.15
CA THR A 79 2.55 16.62 -8.35
C THR A 79 1.11 16.10 -8.22
N SER A 80 0.66 15.30 -9.18
CA SER A 80 -0.67 14.71 -9.23
C SER A 80 -0.59 13.25 -9.64
N THR A 81 -1.53 12.43 -9.18
CA THR A 81 -1.58 10.99 -9.51
C THR A 81 -1.74 10.70 -11.01
N ASP A 82 -2.24 11.67 -11.78
CA ASP A 82 -2.41 11.59 -13.24
C ASP A 82 -1.26 12.25 -14.02
N ALA A 83 -0.23 12.78 -13.34
CA ALA A 83 0.92 13.36 -14.00
C ALA A 83 1.66 12.28 -14.82
N PRO A 84 2.09 12.58 -16.06
CA PRO A 84 2.73 11.59 -16.93
C PRO A 84 4.06 11.05 -16.36
N ASP A 85 4.69 11.80 -15.47
CA ASP A 85 5.96 11.46 -14.82
C ASP A 85 5.80 10.96 -13.38
N ILE A 86 4.57 10.71 -12.91
CA ILE A 86 4.30 10.33 -11.51
C ILE A 86 5.09 9.11 -11.04
N ASN A 87 5.18 8.06 -11.88
CA ASN A 87 5.92 6.84 -11.55
C ASN A 87 7.41 7.10 -11.39
N ALA A 88 7.98 7.98 -12.23
CA ALA A 88 9.40 8.35 -12.13
C ALA A 88 9.66 9.13 -10.83
N ARG A 89 8.79 10.08 -10.49
CA ARG A 89 8.87 10.85 -9.24
C ARG A 89 8.77 9.95 -8.00
N LEU A 90 7.78 9.05 -7.97
CA LEU A 90 7.60 8.12 -6.86
C LEU A 90 8.73 7.08 -6.78
N SER A 91 9.31 6.67 -7.90
CA SER A 91 10.51 5.81 -7.91
C SER A 91 11.71 6.52 -7.30
N ALA A 92 11.89 7.81 -7.58
CA ALA A 92 12.95 8.61 -6.95
C ALA A 92 12.76 8.72 -5.44
N VAL A 93 11.52 8.91 -4.96
CA VAL A 93 11.20 8.91 -3.52
C VAL A 93 11.40 7.53 -2.89
N ALA A 94 11.02 6.46 -3.58
CA ALA A 94 11.14 5.09 -3.06
C ALA A 94 12.60 4.58 -3.06
N GLY A 95 13.45 5.13 -3.93
CA GLY A 95 14.83 4.65 -4.15
C GLY A 95 14.93 3.41 -5.05
N PHE A 96 13.80 2.96 -5.63
CA PHE A 96 13.73 1.84 -6.56
C PHE A 96 12.50 1.96 -7.48
N PRO A 97 12.46 1.23 -8.61
CA PRO A 97 11.35 1.33 -9.57
C PRO A 97 9.99 0.92 -8.99
N VAL A 98 9.03 1.84 -9.01
CA VAL A 98 7.65 1.64 -8.57
C VAL A 98 6.65 2.22 -9.58
N ARG A 99 5.42 1.74 -9.49
CA ARG A 99 4.27 2.24 -10.24
C ARG A 99 3.13 2.56 -9.29
N LEU A 100 2.46 3.68 -9.52
CA LEU A 100 1.20 4.01 -8.87
C LEU A 100 0.07 3.31 -9.63
N ASP A 101 -0.72 2.51 -8.92
CA ASP A 101 -1.90 1.85 -9.47
C ASP A 101 -3.16 2.31 -8.75
N GLY A 102 -4.24 2.43 -9.52
CA GLY A 102 -5.57 2.61 -8.99
C GLY A 102 -6.06 1.35 -8.29
N ARG A 103 -6.96 1.53 -7.33
CA ARG A 103 -7.63 0.43 -6.64
C ARG A 103 -8.38 -0.43 -7.66
N PRO A 104 -8.11 -1.75 -7.74
CA PRO A 104 -8.88 -2.66 -8.58
C PRO A 104 -10.35 -2.67 -8.16
N ALA A 105 -11.23 -3.06 -9.10
CA ALA A 105 -12.63 -3.26 -8.79
C ALA A 105 -12.77 -4.33 -7.68
N PRO A 106 -13.81 -4.24 -6.81
CA PRO A 106 -14.05 -5.25 -5.81
C PRO A 106 -14.06 -6.67 -6.42
N GLY A 107 -13.26 -7.57 -5.84
CA GLY A 107 -13.16 -8.96 -6.28
C GLY A 107 -12.22 -9.24 -7.47
N SER A 108 -11.62 -8.23 -8.10
CA SER A 108 -10.63 -8.40 -9.18
C SER A 108 -9.17 -8.27 -8.73
N GLU A 109 -8.94 -8.35 -7.42
CA GLU A 109 -7.62 -8.11 -6.84
C GLU A 109 -6.63 -9.25 -7.17
N PRO A 110 -5.38 -8.92 -7.53
CA PRO A 110 -4.36 -9.93 -7.71
C PRO A 110 -4.07 -10.62 -6.36
N ARG A 111 -4.59 -11.84 -6.22
CA ARG A 111 -4.37 -12.76 -5.11
C ARG A 111 -2.99 -13.42 -5.21
N ARG A 112 -1.88 -12.70 -5.37
CA ARG A 112 -0.58 -13.38 -5.46
C ARG A 112 0.40 -12.78 -4.47
N ARG A 113 0.97 -13.64 -3.63
CA ARG A 113 2.13 -13.31 -2.82
C ARG A 113 3.25 -12.80 -3.70
N GLU A 114 3.96 -11.77 -3.23
CA GLU A 114 5.13 -11.26 -3.95
C GLU A 114 6.08 -12.44 -4.20
N ALA A 115 6.49 -12.60 -5.46
CA ALA A 115 7.58 -13.51 -5.71
C ALA A 115 8.83 -12.91 -5.04
N PRO A 116 9.58 -13.70 -4.24
CA PRO A 116 10.82 -13.23 -3.67
C PRO A 116 11.75 -12.72 -4.78
N PRO A 117 12.63 -11.74 -4.50
CA PRO A 117 13.58 -11.23 -5.48
C PRO A 117 14.33 -12.37 -6.17
N ALA A 118 14.55 -12.25 -7.48
CA ALA A 118 15.27 -13.28 -8.23
C ALA A 118 16.65 -13.53 -7.61
N GLY A 119 16.92 -14.79 -7.24
CA GLY A 119 18.18 -15.21 -6.61
C GLY A 119 18.23 -15.10 -5.08
N SER A 120 17.14 -14.69 -4.42
CA SER A 120 17.03 -14.79 -2.95
C SER A 120 16.67 -16.20 -2.51
N ASP A 121 17.15 -16.58 -1.32
CA ASP A 121 16.75 -17.83 -0.64
C ASP A 121 15.39 -17.61 0.06
N PRO A 122 14.31 -18.30 -0.37
CA PRO A 122 12.99 -18.14 0.24
C PRO A 122 12.97 -18.44 1.74
N LEU A 123 13.85 -19.32 2.23
CA LEU A 123 13.93 -19.65 3.66
C LEU A 123 14.51 -18.50 4.49
N SER A 124 15.43 -17.74 3.92
CA SER A 124 16.04 -16.59 4.58
C SER A 124 15.01 -15.48 4.84
N GLU A 125 14.11 -15.23 3.88
CA GLU A 125 13.03 -14.24 4.04
C GLU A 125 12.01 -14.69 5.10
N ILE A 126 11.62 -15.97 5.11
CA ILE A 126 10.74 -16.53 6.15
C ILE A 126 11.37 -16.40 7.53
N ARG A 127 12.68 -16.66 7.64
CA ARG A 127 13.43 -16.49 8.89
C ARG A 127 13.40 -15.04 9.36
N GLU A 128 13.71 -14.10 8.48
CA GLU A 128 13.70 -12.66 8.81
C GLU A 128 12.31 -12.19 9.27
N VAL A 129 11.25 -12.55 8.54
CA VAL A 129 9.87 -12.20 8.91
C VAL A 129 9.47 -12.79 10.27
N MET A 130 9.92 -14.00 10.58
CA MET A 130 9.63 -14.68 11.85
C MET A 130 10.65 -14.36 12.95
N GLY A 131 11.61 -13.46 12.71
CA GLY A 131 12.64 -13.06 13.67
C GLY A 131 13.61 -14.20 14.05
N ARG A 132 13.87 -15.14 13.13
CA ARG A 132 14.75 -16.30 13.34
C ARG A 132 16.15 -16.03 12.82
N ILE A 133 17.16 -16.41 13.60
CA ILE A 133 18.58 -16.26 13.24
C ILE A 133 19.25 -17.61 12.97
N GLY A 134 20.25 -17.63 12.10
CA GLY A 134 21.09 -18.80 11.82
C GLY A 134 20.27 -20.05 11.49
N SER A 135 20.46 -21.11 12.27
CA SER A 135 19.81 -22.43 12.11
C SER A 135 18.62 -22.65 13.05
N GLU A 136 18.08 -21.61 13.69
CA GLU A 136 16.90 -21.76 14.56
C GLU A 136 15.76 -22.48 13.82
N PRO A 137 15.03 -23.40 14.50
CA PRO A 137 13.91 -24.09 13.87
C PRO A 137 12.82 -23.07 13.52
N LEU A 138 12.26 -23.23 12.32
CA LEU A 138 11.08 -22.48 11.92
C LEU A 138 9.88 -22.95 12.76
N PRO A 139 8.88 -22.08 13.00
CA PRO A 139 7.60 -22.50 13.55
C PRO A 139 6.96 -23.58 12.70
N ASP A 140 6.19 -24.46 13.33
CA ASP A 140 5.40 -25.46 12.60
C ASP A 140 4.33 -24.73 11.78
N PHE A 141 4.46 -24.75 10.45
CA PHE A 141 3.51 -24.11 9.54
C PHE A 141 2.30 -24.99 9.21
N SER A 142 2.30 -26.27 9.59
CA SER A 142 1.19 -27.20 9.31
C SER A 142 -0.10 -26.86 10.06
N VAL A 143 0.00 -26.05 11.12
CA VAL A 143 -1.14 -25.57 11.90
C VAL A 143 -1.90 -24.42 11.22
N PHE A 144 -1.33 -23.81 10.19
CA PHE A 144 -1.98 -22.72 9.45
C PHE A 144 -2.73 -23.26 8.22
N PRO A 145 -3.86 -22.64 7.84
CA PRO A 145 -4.54 -22.94 6.59
C PRO A 145 -3.59 -22.79 5.40
N ALA A 146 -3.74 -23.65 4.37
CA ALA A 146 -2.87 -23.64 3.18
C ALA A 146 -2.79 -22.26 2.51
N ASP A 147 -3.89 -21.51 2.53
CA ASP A 147 -4.02 -20.17 1.94
C ASP A 147 -3.04 -19.14 2.54
N VAL A 148 -2.58 -19.35 3.79
CA VAL A 148 -1.60 -18.46 4.45
C VAL A 148 -0.23 -18.50 3.77
N LEU A 149 0.11 -19.64 3.15
CA LEU A 149 1.38 -19.77 2.43
C LEU A 149 1.32 -19.18 1.01
N GLU A 150 0.11 -19.10 0.44
CA GLU A 150 -0.14 -18.66 -0.93
C GLU A 150 -0.32 -17.14 -1.06
N PHE A 151 -0.80 -16.45 -0.03
CA PHE A 151 -1.11 -15.01 -0.05
C PHE A 151 -0.42 -14.23 1.07
N GLU A 152 -0.02 -12.97 0.81
CA GLU A 152 0.60 -12.09 1.82
C GLU A 152 -0.40 -11.54 2.87
N GLY A 153 -1.70 -11.73 2.66
CA GLY A 153 -2.73 -11.28 3.58
C GLY A 153 -4.10 -11.83 3.21
N PRO A 154 -5.09 -11.69 4.11
CA PRO A 154 -6.47 -12.04 3.82
C PRO A 154 -7.02 -11.20 2.66
N LEU A 155 -8.14 -11.62 2.04
CA LEU A 155 -8.85 -10.85 1.00
C LEU A 155 -9.12 -9.39 1.40
N SER A 156 -9.26 -9.11 2.70
CA SER A 156 -9.46 -7.76 3.21
C SER A 156 -8.16 -6.93 3.33
N GLY A 157 -6.96 -7.50 3.19
CA GLY A 157 -5.69 -6.77 3.41
C GLY A 157 -5.38 -5.69 2.37
N TYR A 158 -6.04 -5.73 1.22
CA TYR A 158 -6.07 -4.61 0.26
C TYR A 158 -6.91 -3.43 0.76
N TYR A 159 -7.87 -3.72 1.63
CA TYR A 159 -8.79 -2.82 2.29
C TYR A 159 -8.29 -2.61 3.74
N ASP A 160 -7.31 -1.74 3.97
CA ASP A 160 -7.06 -1.25 5.34
C ASP A 160 -8.26 -0.37 5.78
N ALA A 161 -9.37 -1.04 6.05
CA ALA A 161 -10.62 -0.66 6.69
C ALA A 161 -11.55 -1.90 6.78
N LEU A 162 -11.22 -2.84 7.67
CA LEU A 162 -12.19 -3.51 8.54
C LEU A 162 -11.54 -3.72 9.92
#